data_AF-A0A2H8TLW0-F1
#
_entry.id   AF-A0A2H8TLW0-F1
#
_cell.length_a   1.000
_cell.length_b   1.000
_cell.length_c   1.000
_cell.angle_alpha   90.00
_cell.angle_beta   90.00
_cell.angle_gamma   90.00
#
_symmetry.space_group_name_H-M   'P 1'
#
loop_
_entity.id
_entity.type
_entity.pdbx_description
1 polymer ?
#
loop_
_entity_poly.entity_id
_entity_poly.type
_entity_poly.pdbx_seq_one_letter_code
_entity_poly.pdbx_strand_id
1 'polypeptide(L)'
;KSNLTKAKTCKDCNHLYRITIEQIILTPYENILQNIKITEAQLCTKICLAFFLNVEDIYYLVTTIWKGKSAISNCNDIIQLRLVRWNKELEWSPSNTILLSIDEAYSHFKIPNVYKTYSSTLIDSIHFKHTVAKKYFKGLIEKAEECNRNIKRQKYIRNN
;
A
#
# COMPACT_ATOMS: atom_id res chain seq x y z
N LYS A 1 0.20 21.12 -28.09
CA LYS A 1 0.07 19.82 -27.39
C LYS A 1 -0.33 20.12 -25.95
N SER A 2 -1.54 19.74 -25.56
CA SER A 2 -2.21 20.13 -24.31
C SER A 2 -1.51 19.56 -23.07
N ASN A 3 -1.07 20.45 -22.19
CA ASN A 3 -0.60 20.13 -20.84
C ASN A 3 -1.81 19.70 -20.01
N LEU A 4 -1.98 18.38 -19.80
CA LEU A 4 -2.95 17.87 -18.84
C LEU A 4 -2.40 18.09 -17.43
N THR A 5 -2.53 19.32 -16.95
CA THR A 5 -2.29 19.66 -15.55
C THR A 5 -3.25 18.87 -14.69
N LYS A 6 -2.67 18.20 -13.69
CA LYS A 6 -3.34 17.44 -12.63
C LYS A 6 -4.64 18.13 -12.22
N ALA A 7 -5.78 17.49 -12.43
CA ALA A 7 -7.07 18.05 -12.06
C ALA A 7 -7.05 18.36 -10.55
N LYS A 8 -7.12 19.64 -10.19
CA LYS A 8 -7.37 20.05 -8.81
C LYS A 8 -8.80 19.63 -8.49
N THR A 9 -8.98 18.77 -7.50
CA THR A 9 -10.29 18.42 -6.97
C THR A 9 -11.00 19.71 -6.57
N CYS A 10 -12.18 19.96 -7.14
CA CYS A 10 -12.92 21.17 -6.81
C CYS A 10 -13.38 21.12 -5.34
N LYS A 11 -13.72 22.28 -4.78
CA LYS A 11 -14.17 22.39 -3.38
C LYS A 11 -15.38 21.48 -3.11
N ASP A 12 -16.28 21.34 -4.09
CA ASP A 12 -17.47 20.49 -3.97
C ASP A 12 -17.13 19.00 -4.01
N CYS A 13 -16.22 18.56 -4.88
CA CYS A 13 -15.73 17.18 -4.87
C CYS A 13 -14.99 16.87 -3.57
N ASN A 14 -14.21 17.82 -3.04
CA ASN A 14 -13.53 17.65 -1.77
C ASN A 14 -14.51 17.67 -0.59
N HIS A 15 -15.58 18.47 -0.67
CA HIS A 15 -16.63 18.53 0.34
C HIS A 15 -17.52 17.28 0.32
N LEU A 16 -17.92 16.80 -0.86
CA LEU A 16 -18.61 15.53 -1.04
C LEU A 16 -17.74 14.37 -0.58
N TYR A 17 -16.48 14.33 -1.01
CA TYR A 17 -15.52 13.35 -0.54
C TYR A 17 -15.41 13.37 0.99
N ARG A 18 -15.25 14.55 1.59
CA ARG A 18 -15.24 14.73 3.04
C ARG A 18 -16.52 14.23 3.69
N ILE A 19 -17.72 14.61 3.24
CA ILE A 19 -18.97 14.15 3.86
C ILE A 19 -19.13 12.62 3.75
N THR A 20 -18.80 12.05 2.60
CA THR A 20 -18.94 10.61 2.35
C THR A 20 -17.89 9.80 3.14
N ILE A 21 -16.68 10.33 3.30
CA ILE A 21 -15.59 9.73 4.08
C ILE A 21 -15.75 10.00 5.59
N GLU A 22 -16.28 11.15 6.01
CA GLU A 22 -16.58 11.49 7.41
C GLU A 22 -17.67 10.57 7.98
N GLN A 23 -18.54 10.00 7.14
CA GLN A 23 -19.48 8.92 7.53
C GLN A 23 -18.81 7.55 7.69
N ILE A 24 -17.61 7.35 7.12
CA ILE A 24 -16.85 6.11 7.19
C ILE A 24 -15.93 6.17 8.41
N ILE A 25 -16.03 5.19 9.30
CA ILE A 25 -15.10 5.05 10.42
C ILE A 25 -13.73 4.63 9.87
N LEU A 26 -12.81 5.59 9.76
CA LEU A 26 -11.47 5.39 9.19
C LEU A 26 -10.46 4.78 10.16
N THR A 27 -10.74 4.81 11.47
CA THR A 27 -9.82 4.35 12.52
C THR A 27 -9.19 2.97 12.28
N PRO A 28 -9.92 1.94 11.80
CA PRO A 28 -9.31 0.66 11.49
C PRO A 28 -8.25 0.73 10.38
N TYR A 29 -8.44 1.60 9.38
CA TYR A 29 -7.51 1.81 8.28
C TYR A 29 -6.29 2.64 8.72
N GLU A 30 -6.47 3.56 9.67
CA GLU A 30 -5.36 4.26 10.32
C GLU A 30 -4.45 3.27 11.06
N ASN A 31 -5.05 2.32 11.79
CA ASN A 31 -4.30 1.26 12.47
C ASN A 31 -3.51 0.40 11.47
N ILE A 32 -4.11 0.03 10.33
CA ILE A 32 -3.39 -0.69 9.27
C ILE A 32 -2.21 0.15 8.74
N LEU A 33 -2.44 1.45 8.48
CA LEU A 33 -1.39 2.36 8.01
C LEU A 33 -0.23 2.48 9.01
N GLN A 34 -0.55 2.64 10.29
CA GLN A 34 0.44 2.72 11.36
C GLN A 34 1.27 1.44 11.45
N ASN A 35 0.62 0.27 11.39
CA ASN A 35 1.32 -1.01 11.38
C ASN A 35 2.31 -1.10 10.21
N ILE A 36 1.90 -0.74 8.99
CA ILE A 36 2.80 -0.72 7.82
C ILE A 36 3.99 0.20 8.09
N LYS A 37 3.76 1.43 8.55
CA LYS A 37 4.83 2.41 8.79
C LYS A 37 5.81 1.93 9.86
N ILE A 38 5.32 1.32 10.94
CA ILE A 38 6.16 0.76 12.01
C ILE A 38 7.01 -0.39 11.48
N THR A 39 6.39 -1.35 10.78
CA THR A 39 7.13 -2.51 10.24
C THR A 39 8.15 -2.09 9.18
N GLU A 40 7.82 -1.12 8.33
CA GLU A 40 8.74 -0.63 7.31
C GLU A 40 9.86 0.22 7.91
N ALA A 41 9.61 0.99 8.98
CA ALA A 41 10.67 1.71 9.70
C ALA A 41 11.71 0.75 10.31
N GLN A 42 11.30 -0.45 10.71
CA GLN A 42 12.20 -1.46 11.26
C GLN A 42 13.00 -2.19 10.16
N LEU A 43 12.44 -2.35 8.96
CA LEU A 43 13.04 -3.13 7.88
C LEU A 43 13.80 -2.29 6.84
N CYS A 44 13.38 -1.05 6.58
CA CYS A 44 13.95 -0.21 5.53
C CYS A 44 14.96 0.79 6.09
N THR A 45 16.09 0.92 5.40
CA THR A 45 17.16 1.90 5.72
C THR A 45 17.01 3.22 4.96
N LYS A 46 15.97 3.36 4.13
CA LYS A 46 15.69 4.52 3.27
C LYS A 46 14.20 4.90 3.33
N ILE A 47 13.86 6.02 2.71
CA ILE A 47 12.46 6.44 2.59
C ILE A 47 11.69 5.42 1.75
N CYS A 48 10.76 4.73 2.42
CA CYS A 48 9.84 3.77 1.83
C CYS A 48 8.57 4.46 1.31
N LEU A 49 7.96 3.90 0.26
CA LEU A 49 6.70 4.38 -0.30
C LEU A 49 5.57 4.43 0.74
N ALA A 50 5.62 3.54 1.74
CA ALA A 50 4.68 3.49 2.86
C ALA A 50 4.52 4.83 3.61
N PHE A 51 5.56 5.66 3.66
CA PHE A 51 5.53 6.94 4.36
C PHE A 51 4.75 8.03 3.62
N PHE A 52 4.53 7.87 2.30
CA PHE A 52 3.76 8.81 1.49
C PHE A 52 2.26 8.55 1.50
N LEU A 53 1.82 7.39 2.02
CA LEU A 53 0.42 7.02 2.06
C LEU A 53 -0.33 7.80 3.14
N ASN A 54 -1.55 8.19 2.79
CA ASN A 54 -2.56 8.64 3.74
C ASN A 54 -3.54 7.49 4.09
N VAL A 55 -4.44 7.74 5.03
CA VAL A 55 -5.44 6.74 5.46
C VAL A 55 -6.40 6.36 4.31
N GLU A 56 -6.70 7.30 3.43
CA GLU A 56 -7.61 7.11 2.30
C GLU A 56 -7.03 6.16 1.24
N ASP A 57 -5.73 6.22 1.02
CA ASP A 57 -5.00 5.28 0.17
C ASP A 57 -5.15 3.85 0.71
N ILE A 58 -5.07 3.68 2.04
CA ILE A 58 -5.26 2.38 2.71
C ILE A 58 -6.72 1.94 2.63
N TYR A 59 -7.67 2.84 2.85
CA TYR A 59 -9.10 2.57 2.67
C TYR A 59 -9.37 2.04 1.26
N TYR A 60 -8.89 2.72 0.22
CA TYR A 60 -9.06 2.30 -1.16
C TYR A 60 -8.39 0.95 -1.44
N LEU A 61 -7.15 0.77 -0.96
CA LEU A 61 -6.41 -0.48 -1.14
C LEU A 61 -7.18 -1.66 -0.53
N VAL A 62 -7.63 -1.54 0.71
CA VAL A 62 -8.36 -2.59 1.40
C VAL A 62 -9.73 -2.84 0.76
N THR A 63 -10.55 -1.80 0.58
CA THR A 63 -11.95 -1.97 0.14
C THR A 63 -12.10 -2.24 -1.35
N THR A 64 -11.31 -1.57 -2.19
CA THR A 64 -11.53 -1.61 -3.65
C THR A 64 -10.66 -2.66 -4.31
N ILE A 65 -9.38 -2.76 -3.93
CA ILE A 65 -8.43 -3.71 -4.54
C ILE A 65 -8.55 -5.09 -3.87
N TRP A 66 -8.51 -5.11 -2.54
CA TRP A 66 -8.61 -6.34 -1.76
C TRP A 66 -10.03 -6.75 -1.38
N LYS A 67 -11.05 -5.95 -1.74
CA LYS A 67 -12.47 -6.27 -1.50
C LYS A 67 -12.83 -6.49 -0.03
N GLY A 68 -12.08 -5.87 0.88
CA GLY A 68 -12.30 -5.91 2.33
C GLY A 68 -12.10 -7.30 2.93
N LYS A 69 -11.39 -8.21 2.25
CA LYS A 69 -11.23 -9.60 2.67
C LYS A 69 -9.79 -10.06 2.59
N SER A 70 -9.38 -10.91 3.54
CA SER A 70 -8.09 -11.57 3.46
C SER A 70 -8.00 -12.44 2.22
N ALA A 71 -6.81 -12.54 1.65
CA ALA A 71 -6.58 -13.22 0.38
C ALA A 71 -6.70 -14.75 0.48
N ILE A 72 -6.61 -15.32 1.68
CA ILE A 72 -6.54 -16.77 1.90
C ILE A 72 -7.88 -17.28 2.47
N SER A 73 -8.27 -16.87 3.67
CA SER A 73 -9.51 -17.33 4.34
C SER A 73 -10.76 -16.52 4.00
N ASN A 74 -10.64 -15.42 3.26
CA ASN A 74 -11.71 -14.44 3.07
C ASN A 74 -12.22 -13.78 4.37
N CYS A 75 -11.40 -13.76 5.43
CA CYS A 75 -11.70 -13.04 6.67
C CYS A 75 -12.01 -11.56 6.34
N ASN A 76 -13.14 -11.06 6.81
CA ASN A 76 -13.63 -9.71 6.53
C ASN A 76 -13.69 -8.81 7.78
N ASP A 77 -13.18 -9.28 8.92
CA ASP A 77 -13.04 -8.47 10.11
C ASP A 77 -11.85 -7.52 9.97
N ILE A 78 -12.15 -6.24 9.71
CA ILE A 78 -11.14 -5.20 9.48
C ILE A 78 -10.12 -5.08 10.62
N ILE A 79 -10.50 -5.38 11.86
CA ILE A 79 -9.60 -5.31 13.02
C ILE A 79 -8.53 -6.41 12.95
N GLN A 80 -8.88 -7.55 12.38
CA GLN A 80 -8.00 -8.69 12.16
C GLN A 80 -7.15 -8.54 10.90
N LEU A 81 -7.43 -7.58 10.03
CA LEU A 81 -6.73 -7.46 8.75
C LEU A 81 -5.40 -6.70 8.86
N ARG A 82 -4.41 -7.16 8.10
CA ARG A 82 -3.06 -6.60 7.98
C ARG A 82 -2.64 -6.59 6.52
N LEU A 83 -2.05 -5.48 6.08
CA LEU A 83 -1.39 -5.38 4.79
C LEU A 83 0.10 -5.59 4.97
N VAL A 84 0.59 -6.78 4.61
CA VAL A 84 2.01 -7.13 4.71
C VAL A 84 2.66 -7.21 3.33
N ARG A 85 4.00 -7.28 3.28
CA ARG A 85 4.75 -7.50 2.03
C ARG A 85 4.33 -8.84 1.42
N TRP A 86 4.06 -8.87 0.11
CA TRP A 86 3.85 -10.13 -0.62
C TRP A 86 5.16 -10.87 -0.84
N ASN A 87 6.17 -10.19 -1.38
CA ASN A 87 7.53 -10.67 -1.41
C ASN A 87 8.34 -9.93 -0.34
N LYS A 88 8.80 -10.66 0.68
CA LYS A 88 9.58 -10.12 1.81
C LYS A 88 10.90 -9.47 1.42
N GLU A 89 11.49 -9.92 0.30
CA GLU A 89 12.76 -9.40 -0.23
C GLU A 89 12.59 -8.01 -0.86
N LEU A 90 11.36 -7.64 -1.22
CA LEU A 90 11.04 -6.35 -1.80
C LEU A 90 10.41 -5.44 -0.74
N GLU A 91 10.61 -4.14 -0.89
CA GLU A 91 9.98 -3.16 0.00
C GLU A 91 8.46 -3.20 -0.10
N TRP A 92 7.79 -2.77 0.97
CA TRP A 92 6.35 -2.63 0.92
C TRP A 92 5.97 -1.58 -0.13
N SER A 93 5.04 -1.93 -1.00
CA SER A 93 4.41 -1.02 -1.95
C SER A 93 3.02 -1.54 -2.26
N PRO A 94 2.06 -0.72 -2.74
CA PRO A 94 0.73 -1.20 -3.12
C PRO A 94 0.75 -2.36 -4.13
N SER A 95 1.82 -2.49 -4.92
CA SER A 95 2.05 -3.58 -5.88
C SER A 95 2.95 -4.72 -5.35
N ASN A 96 3.26 -4.72 -4.06
CA ASN A 96 3.94 -5.78 -3.33
C ASN A 96 3.28 -5.99 -1.96
N THR A 97 1.95 -5.89 -1.88
CA THR A 97 1.20 -6.17 -0.63
C THR A 97 0.40 -7.45 -0.72
N ILE A 98 0.02 -7.99 0.42
CA ILE A 98 -1.07 -8.94 0.54
C ILE A 98 -1.93 -8.58 1.75
N LEU A 99 -3.25 -8.59 1.60
CA LEU A 99 -4.19 -8.40 2.71
C LEU A 99 -4.48 -9.74 3.36
N LEU A 100 -4.15 -9.87 4.64
CA LEU A 100 -4.24 -11.11 5.40
C LEU A 100 -4.86 -10.85 6.77
N SER A 101 -5.42 -11.87 7.40
CA SER A 101 -5.66 -11.87 8.84
C SER A 101 -4.34 -11.89 9.62
N ILE A 102 -4.37 -11.60 10.92
CA ILE A 102 -3.18 -11.62 11.79
C ILE A 102 -2.47 -12.99 11.72
N ASP A 103 -3.21 -14.08 11.84
CA ASP A 103 -2.64 -15.44 11.84
C ASP A 103 -2.06 -15.80 10.47
N GLU A 104 -2.76 -15.46 9.40
CA GLU A 104 -2.27 -15.67 8.04
C GLU A 104 -1.01 -14.85 7.76
N ALA A 105 -0.93 -13.62 8.26
CA ALA A 105 0.26 -12.78 8.11
C ALA A 105 1.47 -13.40 8.83
N TYR A 106 1.26 -13.98 10.01
CA TYR A 106 2.29 -14.71 10.74
C TYR A 106 2.77 -15.96 9.99
N SER A 107 1.85 -16.74 9.41
CA SER A 107 2.20 -17.88 8.56
C SER A 107 2.91 -17.43 7.27
N HIS A 108 2.44 -16.37 6.63
CA HIS A 108 3.04 -15.81 5.41
C HIS A 108 4.49 -15.38 5.64
N PHE A 109 4.78 -14.75 6.77
CA PHE A 109 6.14 -14.31 7.12
C PHE A 109 7.16 -15.46 7.12
N LYS A 110 6.74 -16.67 7.51
CA LYS A 110 7.60 -17.85 7.57
C LYS A 110 7.87 -18.48 6.20
N ILE A 111 7.12 -18.09 5.17
CA ILE A 111 7.28 -18.65 3.83
C ILE A 111 8.62 -18.16 3.23
N PRO A 112 9.50 -19.07 2.76
CA PRO A 112 10.74 -18.69 2.10
C PRO A 112 10.48 -18.17 0.68
N ASN A 113 9.62 -18.86 -0.08
CA ASN A 113 9.29 -18.50 -1.46
C ASN A 113 7.78 -18.66 -1.70
N VAL A 114 7.11 -17.53 -1.89
CA VAL A 114 5.66 -17.46 -2.11
C VAL A 114 5.22 -18.13 -3.41
N TYR A 115 6.04 -18.07 -4.46
CA TYR A 115 5.76 -18.66 -5.77
C TYR A 115 5.87 -20.18 -5.81
N LYS A 116 6.54 -20.78 -4.81
CA LYS A 116 6.61 -22.23 -4.63
C LYS A 116 5.59 -22.78 -3.64
N THR A 117 5.00 -21.92 -2.81
CA THR A 117 4.17 -22.34 -1.67
C THR A 117 2.68 -22.12 -1.93
N TYR A 118 2.32 -21.00 -2.54
CA TYR A 118 0.92 -20.71 -2.88
C TYR A 118 0.51 -21.35 -4.19
N SER A 119 -0.79 -21.60 -4.34
CA SER A 119 -1.35 -22.08 -5.61
C SER A 119 -1.16 -21.03 -6.70
N SER A 120 -1.00 -21.50 -7.95
CA SER A 120 -0.94 -20.62 -9.12
C SER A 120 -2.15 -19.69 -9.21
N THR A 121 -3.34 -20.21 -8.93
CA THR A 121 -4.60 -19.44 -8.92
C THR A 121 -4.58 -18.27 -7.93
N LEU A 122 -3.99 -18.46 -6.74
CA LEU A 122 -3.85 -17.40 -5.75
C LEU A 122 -2.81 -16.38 -6.20
N ILE A 123 -1.68 -16.84 -6.74
CA ILE A 123 -0.61 -16.00 -7.27
C ILE A 123 -1.14 -15.10 -8.40
N ASP A 124 -1.90 -15.65 -9.34
CA ASP A 124 -2.50 -14.91 -10.46
C ASP A 124 -3.49 -13.84 -9.96
N SER A 125 -4.34 -14.18 -8.99
CA SER A 125 -5.25 -13.24 -8.34
C SER A 125 -4.52 -12.08 -7.67
N ILE A 126 -3.41 -12.37 -7.00
CA ILE A 126 -2.57 -11.37 -6.34
C ILE A 126 -1.87 -10.48 -7.37
N HIS A 127 -1.31 -11.03 -8.43
CA HIS A 127 -0.69 -10.27 -9.51
C HIS A 127 -1.68 -9.34 -10.22
N PHE A 128 -2.92 -9.80 -10.43
CA PHE A 128 -3.97 -8.95 -10.95
C PHE A 128 -4.22 -7.74 -10.03
N LYS A 129 -4.37 -7.98 -8.71
CA LYS A 129 -4.54 -6.91 -7.71
C LYS A 129 -3.35 -5.96 -7.68
N HIS A 130 -2.12 -6.46 -7.75
CA HIS A 130 -0.91 -5.64 -7.82
C HIS A 130 -0.87 -4.78 -9.08
N THR A 131 -1.32 -5.30 -10.22
CA THR A 131 -1.39 -4.54 -11.47
C THR A 131 -2.38 -3.39 -11.35
N VAL A 132 -3.56 -3.64 -10.77
CA VAL A 132 -4.56 -2.60 -10.48
C VAL A 132 -4.00 -1.56 -9.52
N ALA A 133 -3.36 -1.99 -8.43
CA ALA A 133 -2.74 -1.11 -7.45
C ALA A 133 -1.64 -0.23 -8.09
N LYS A 134 -0.73 -0.82 -8.87
CA LYS A 134 0.34 -0.10 -9.55
C LYS A 134 -0.20 0.98 -10.47
N LYS A 135 -1.29 0.70 -11.19
CA LYS A 135 -1.96 1.67 -12.05
C LYS A 135 -2.56 2.83 -11.25
N TYR A 136 -3.27 2.52 -10.17
CA TYR A 136 -3.91 3.54 -9.33
C TYR A 136 -2.89 4.44 -8.62
N PHE A 137 -1.86 3.84 -8.00
CA PHE A 137 -0.86 4.54 -7.20
C PHE A 137 0.32 5.10 -8.01
N LYS A 138 0.27 5.09 -9.35
CA LYS A 138 1.37 5.52 -10.23
C LYS A 138 1.95 6.88 -9.82
N GLY A 139 1.10 7.89 -9.62
CA GLY A 139 1.54 9.23 -9.25
C GLY A 139 2.15 9.34 -7.84
N LEU A 140 1.81 8.43 -6.93
CA LEU A 140 2.43 8.34 -5.60
C LEU A 140 3.82 7.70 -5.69
N ILE A 141 3.92 6.62 -6.48
CA ILE A 141 5.17 5.90 -6.75
C ILE A 141 6.20 6.86 -7.37
N GLU A 142 5.81 7.60 -8.42
CA GLU A 142 6.69 8.56 -9.09
C GLU A 142 7.23 9.65 -8.14
N LYS A 143 6.39 10.18 -7.26
CA LYS A 143 6.79 11.16 -6.25
C LYS A 143 7.79 10.58 -5.24
N ALA A 144 7.55 9.36 -4.76
CA ALA A 144 8.43 8.71 -3.80
C ALA A 144 9.82 8.42 -4.40
N GLU A 145 9.86 7.98 -5.67
CA GLU A 145 11.10 7.79 -6.40
C GLU A 145 11.88 9.10 -6.61
N GLU A 146 11.19 10.19 -6.94
CA GLU A 146 11.80 11.51 -7.08
C GLU A 146 12.41 12.00 -5.77
N CYS A 147 11.68 11.87 -4.65
CA CYS A 147 12.19 12.22 -3.33
C CYS A 147 13.47 11.43 -2.99
N ASN A 148 13.46 10.12 -3.25
CA ASN A 148 14.63 9.26 -3.07
C ASN A 148 15.83 9.68 -3.93
N ARG A 149 15.59 10.09 -5.18
CA ARG A 149 16.65 10.63 -6.06
C ARG A 149 17.24 11.93 -5.50
N ASN A 150 16.40 12.84 -5.02
CA ASN A 150 16.83 14.14 -4.49
C ASN A 150 17.68 13.98 -3.22
N ILE A 151 17.31 13.06 -2.31
CA ILE A 151 18.10 12.77 -1.11
C ILE A 151 19.47 12.20 -1.47
N LYS A 152 19.54 11.27 -2.44
CA LYS A 152 20.82 10.72 -2.91
C LYS A 152 21.72 11.82 -3.49
N ARG A 153 21.17 12.74 -4.28
CA ARG A 153 21.91 13.89 -4.83
C ARG A 153 22.45 14.80 -3.72
N GLN A 154 21.63 15.14 -2.72
CA GLN A 154 22.06 15.99 -1.60
C GLN A 154 23.18 15.34 -0.76
N LYS A 155 23.11 14.03 -0.51
CA LYS A 155 24.18 13.30 0.19
C LYS A 155 25.49 13.30 -0.60
N TYR A 156 25.42 13.14 -1.92
CA TYR A 156 26.60 13.21 -2.78
C TYR A 156 27.26 14.60 -2.75
N ILE A 157 26.46 15.67 -2.82
CA ILE A 157 26.97 17.05 -2.75
C ILE A 157 27.60 17.35 -1.39
N ARG A 158 27.09 16.77 -0.30
CA ARG A 158 27.56 17.04 1.07
C ARG A 158 28.81 16.23 1.47
N ASN A 159 29.13 15.18 0.72
CA ASN A 159 30.27 14.30 0.96
C ASN A 159 31.46 14.58 0.02
N ASN A 160 31.33 15.55 -0.89
CA ASN A 160 32.40 16.13 -1.71
C ASN A 160 32.69 17.55 -1.24
#